data_AF-E1LCN3-F1
#
_entry.id   AF-E1LCN3-F1
#
_cell.length_a   1.000
_cell.length_b   1.000
_cell.length_c   1.000
_cell.angle_alpha   90.00
_cell.angle_beta   90.00
_cell.angle_gamma   90.00
#
_symmetry.space_group_name_H-M   'P 1'
#
loop_
_entity.id
_entity.type
_entity.pdbx_description
1 polymer ?
#
loop_
_entity_poly.entity_id
_entity_poly.type
_entity_poly.pdbx_seq_one_letter_code
_entity_poly.pdbx_strand_id
1 'polypeptide(L)'
;MLKIYDKAQWHIDGGEDKISVVDKLKIILYFLLDRGLLSSEGKEIVDLGIDSSISIHEKMLTQEGQKFMDEYYDKVIGKSKKEIIAALEKDFDDFRL
;
A
#
# COMPACT_ATOMS: atom_id res chain seq x y z
N MET A 1 2.35 -11.30 16.43
CA MET A 1 3.28 -11.25 15.28
C MET A 1 2.84 -10.06 14.44
N LEU A 2 3.74 -9.16 14.07
CA LEU A 2 3.38 -7.98 13.26
C LEU A 2 2.93 -8.44 11.87
N LYS A 3 1.72 -8.09 11.44
CA LYS A 3 1.27 -8.38 10.06
C LYS A 3 1.94 -7.43 9.07
N ILE A 4 2.49 -8.01 8.00
CA ILE A 4 3.12 -7.28 6.89
C ILE A 4 2.33 -7.60 5.63
N TYR A 5 1.84 -6.56 4.98
CA TYR A 5 1.07 -6.65 3.73
C TYR A 5 2.00 -6.72 2.53
N ASP A 6 3.05 -5.89 2.52
CA ASP A 6 3.97 -5.83 1.40
C ASP A 6 5.35 -5.30 1.80
N LYS A 7 6.37 -5.67 1.02
CA LYS A 7 7.73 -5.12 1.09
C LYS A 7 8.27 -4.92 -0.31
N ALA A 8 8.81 -3.73 -0.58
CA ALA A 8 9.53 -3.49 -1.83
C ALA A 8 10.63 -4.54 -2.07
N GLN A 9 11.32 -4.94 -0.99
CA GLN A 9 12.39 -5.93 -1.07
C GLN A 9 11.92 -7.29 -1.60
N TRP A 10 10.70 -7.74 -1.30
CA TRP A 10 10.20 -9.03 -1.79
C TRP A 10 10.10 -9.08 -3.31
N HIS A 11 9.66 -7.98 -3.91
CA HIS A 11 9.57 -7.84 -5.37
C HIS A 11 10.94 -7.69 -6.02
N ILE A 12 11.82 -6.90 -5.41
CA ILE A 12 13.19 -6.66 -5.90
C ILE A 12 14.00 -7.97 -5.87
N ASP A 13 13.89 -8.74 -4.79
CA ASP A 13 14.52 -10.07 -4.67
C ASP A 13 13.95 -11.05 -5.69
N GLY A 14 12.69 -10.87 -6.08
CA GLY A 14 12.01 -11.59 -7.17
C GLY A 14 12.42 -11.15 -8.58
N GLY A 15 13.31 -10.15 -8.72
CA GLY A 15 13.82 -9.66 -10.00
C GLY A 15 12.98 -8.55 -10.64
N GLU A 16 12.00 -7.96 -9.94
CA GLU A 16 11.30 -6.78 -10.43
C GLU A 16 12.18 -5.52 -10.39
N ASP A 17 11.93 -4.59 -11.31
CA ASP A 17 12.63 -3.31 -11.34
C ASP A 17 12.35 -2.48 -10.08
N LYS A 18 13.41 -2.11 -9.37
CA LYS A 18 13.34 -1.35 -8.11
C LYS A 18 12.55 -0.05 -8.23
N ILE A 19 12.74 0.72 -9.31
CA ILE A 19 12.06 2.00 -9.49
C ILE A 19 10.55 1.77 -9.66
N SER A 20 10.19 0.81 -10.50
CA SER A 20 8.81 0.41 -10.76
C SER A 20 8.10 -0.07 -9.48
N VAL A 21 8.74 -0.93 -8.68
CA VAL A 21 8.21 -1.44 -7.41
C VAL A 21 7.96 -0.31 -6.42
N VAL A 22 8.97 0.54 -6.20
CA VAL A 22 8.85 1.67 -5.27
C VAL A 22 7.73 2.62 -5.71
N ASP A 23 7.59 2.87 -7.01
CA ASP A 23 6.51 3.71 -7.53
C ASP A 23 5.12 3.10 -7.33
N LYS A 24 4.96 1.77 -7.49
CA LYS A 24 3.68 1.10 -7.20
C LYS A 24 3.31 1.24 -5.72
N LEU A 25 4.25 1.02 -4.82
CA LEU A 25 4.03 1.13 -3.38
C LEU A 25 3.78 2.57 -2.94
N LYS A 26 4.41 3.55 -3.59
CA LYS A 26 4.08 4.98 -3.43
C LYS A 26 2.63 5.26 -3.76
N ILE A 27 2.14 4.78 -4.90
CA ILE A 27 0.75 4.97 -5.31
C ILE A 27 -0.21 4.43 -4.24
N ILE A 28 0.05 3.23 -3.72
CA ILE A 28 -0.76 2.62 -2.66
C ILE A 28 -0.73 3.47 -1.39
N LEU A 29 0.45 3.88 -0.92
CA LEU A 29 0.58 4.65 0.33
C LEU A 29 -0.06 6.04 0.22
N TYR A 30 0.09 6.73 -0.92
CA TYR A 30 -0.58 8.01 -1.15
C TYR A 30 -2.10 7.85 -1.24
N PHE A 31 -2.59 6.79 -1.88
CA PHE A 31 -4.03 6.48 -1.87
C PHE A 31 -4.55 6.29 -0.43
N LEU A 32 -3.85 5.49 0.38
CA LEU A 32 -4.24 5.28 1.78
C LEU A 32 -4.16 6.57 2.60
N LEU A 33 -3.19 7.45 2.33
CA LEU A 33 -3.08 8.75 2.95
C LEU A 33 -4.30 9.62 2.63
N ASP A 34 -4.62 9.76 1.35
CA ASP A 34 -5.71 10.61 0.83
C ASP A 34 -7.08 10.16 1.36
N ARG A 35 -7.25 8.85 1.60
CA ARG A 35 -8.48 8.27 2.16
C ARG A 35 -8.53 8.23 3.69
N GLY A 36 -7.51 8.76 4.36
CA GLY A 36 -7.43 8.78 5.83
C GLY A 36 -7.22 7.40 6.46
N LEU A 37 -6.71 6.44 5.70
CA LEU A 37 -6.50 5.06 6.14
C LEU A 37 -5.14 4.83 6.81
N LEU A 38 -4.22 5.80 6.74
CA LEU A 38 -2.94 5.75 7.45
C LEU A 38 -3.04 6.23 8.91
N SER A 39 -2.34 5.53 9.79
CA SER A 39 -2.08 5.96 11.17
C SER A 39 -1.07 7.13 11.20
N SER A 40 -0.78 7.66 12.39
CA SER A 40 0.29 8.67 12.54
C SER A 40 1.65 8.14 12.08
N GLU A 41 1.97 6.87 12.37
CA GLU A 41 3.22 6.22 11.92
C GLU A 41 3.25 6.09 10.39
N GLY A 42 2.13 5.68 9.77
CA GLY A 42 2.05 5.60 8.31
C GLY A 42 2.24 6.96 7.63
N LYS A 43 1.64 8.02 8.19
CA LYS A 43 1.79 9.39 7.70
C LYS A 43 3.24 9.88 7.79
N GLU A 44 3.88 9.66 8.94
CA GLU A 44 5.28 10.01 9.14
C GLU A 44 6.20 9.30 8.12
N ILE A 45 5.96 8.02 7.83
CA ILE A 45 6.72 7.29 6.80
C ILE A 45 6.53 7.90 5.41
N VAL A 46 5.31 8.33 5.05
CA VAL A 46 5.08 9.03 3.78
C VAL A 46 5.86 10.36 3.75
N ASP A 47 5.83 11.13 4.84
CA ASP A 47 6.51 12.42 4.95
C ASP A 47 8.06 12.30 4.91
N LEU A 48 8.62 11.24 5.51
CA LEU A 48 10.05 10.93 5.47
C LEU A 48 10.52 10.45 4.09
N GLY A 49 9.58 10.01 3.25
CA GLY A 49 9.83 9.55 1.91
C GLY A 49 9.86 8.02 1.78
N ILE A 50 9.34 7.54 0.66
CA ILE A 50 9.20 6.11 0.36
C ILE A 50 10.32 5.66 -0.57
N ASP A 51 11.09 4.66 -0.16
CA ASP A 51 12.17 4.05 -0.93
C ASP A 51 12.08 2.51 -0.95
N SER A 52 13.14 1.82 -1.41
CA SER A 52 13.16 0.35 -1.51
C SER A 52 13.17 -0.38 -0.17
N SER A 53 13.31 0.32 0.96
CA SER A 53 13.25 -0.28 2.29
C SER A 53 11.82 -0.37 2.84
N ILE A 54 10.83 0.22 2.14
CA ILE A 54 9.45 0.29 2.60
C ILE A 54 8.83 -1.09 2.85
N SER A 55 8.12 -1.18 3.97
CA SER A 55 7.33 -2.34 4.38
C SER A 55 5.96 -1.84 4.85
N ILE A 56 4.90 -2.12 4.09
CA ILE A 56 3.53 -1.79 4.51
C ILE A 56 3.11 -2.81 5.57
N HIS A 57 2.93 -2.38 6.80
CA HIS A 57 2.55 -3.24 7.93
C HIS A 57 1.40 -2.65 8.74
N GLU A 58 0.72 -3.48 9.54
CA GLU A 58 -0.53 -3.12 10.23
C GLU A 58 -0.47 -1.84 11.07
N LYS A 59 0.68 -1.53 11.69
CA LYS A 59 0.84 -0.29 12.49
C LYS A 59 0.85 1.00 11.68
N MET A 60 1.15 0.94 10.37
CA MET A 60 1.06 2.11 9.48
C MET A 60 -0.40 2.49 9.16
N LEU A 61 -1.35 1.64 9.52
CA LEU A 61 -2.73 1.74 9.13
C LEU A 61 -3.61 2.04 10.34
N THR A 62 -4.69 2.77 10.12
CA THR A 62 -5.81 2.82 11.06
C THR A 62 -6.53 1.47 11.11
N GLN A 63 -7.46 1.29 12.04
CA GLN A 63 -8.31 0.08 12.06
C GLN A 63 -9.12 -0.08 10.77
N GLU A 64 -9.63 1.02 10.18
CA GLU A 64 -10.30 0.98 8.88
C GLU A 64 -9.33 0.60 7.76
N GLY A 65 -8.11 1.17 7.80
CA GLY A 65 -7.06 0.85 6.82
C GLY A 65 -6.66 -0.62 6.85
N GLN A 66 -6.54 -1.21 8.03
CA GLN A 66 -6.26 -2.65 8.17
C GLN A 66 -7.38 -3.50 7.55
N LYS A 67 -8.65 -3.18 7.82
CA LYS A 67 -9.79 -3.88 7.23
C LYS A 67 -9.78 -3.79 5.70
N PHE A 68 -9.57 -2.59 5.16
CA PHE A 68 -9.48 -2.37 3.73
C PHE A 68 -8.33 -3.19 3.10
N MET A 69 -7.14 -3.13 3.70
CA MET A 69 -5.99 -3.87 3.20
C MET A 69 -6.19 -5.40 3.32
N ASP A 70 -6.85 -5.88 4.36
CA ASP A 70 -7.15 -7.30 4.55
C ASP A 70 -8.08 -7.87 3.47
N GLU A 71 -9.04 -7.07 2.99
CA GLU A 71 -10.09 -7.53 2.08
C GLU A 71 -9.77 -7.33 0.59
N TYR A 72 -8.95 -6.33 0.27
CA TYR A 72 -8.74 -5.89 -1.11
C TYR A 72 -7.30 -5.94 -1.60
N TYR A 73 -6.29 -5.94 -0.71
CA TYR A 73 -4.90 -5.73 -1.13
C TYR A 73 -4.32 -6.84 -2.03
N ASP A 74 -4.65 -8.11 -1.76
CA ASP A 74 -4.18 -9.23 -2.59
C ASP A 74 -4.62 -9.12 -4.05
N LYS A 75 -5.71 -8.39 -4.33
CA LYS A 75 -6.23 -8.17 -5.69
C LYS A 75 -5.43 -7.13 -6.47
N VAL A 76 -4.54 -6.36 -5.83
CA VAL A 76 -3.80 -5.25 -6.45
C VAL A 76 -2.30 -5.49 -6.58
N ILE A 77 -1.70 -6.37 -5.78
CA ILE A 77 -0.23 -6.55 -5.71
C ILE A 77 0.43 -6.94 -7.04
N GLY A 78 -0.28 -7.64 -7.93
CA GLY A 78 0.24 -8.09 -9.24
C GLY A 78 -0.06 -7.17 -10.42
N LYS A 79 -0.72 -6.03 -10.20
CA LYS A 79 -1.24 -5.16 -11.27
C LYS A 79 -0.24 -4.11 -11.73
N SER A 80 -0.45 -3.56 -12.93
CA SER A 80 0.29 -2.37 -13.38
C SER A 80 -0.14 -1.12 -12.60
N LYS A 81 0.67 -0.05 -12.63
CA LYS A 81 0.39 1.21 -11.93
C LYS A 81 -1.02 1.77 -12.19
N LYS A 82 -1.47 1.73 -13.45
CA LYS A 82 -2.81 2.23 -13.85
C LYS A 82 -3.93 1.34 -13.30
N GLU A 83 -3.73 0.04 -13.35
CA GLU A 83 -4.70 -0.95 -12.85
C GLU A 83 -4.79 -0.94 -11.32
N ILE A 84 -3.68 -0.64 -10.62
CA ILE A 84 -3.67 -0.46 -9.15
C ILE A 84 -4.58 0.69 -8.76
N ILE A 85 -4.42 1.87 -9.35
CA ILE A 85 -5.24 3.05 -9.01
C ILE A 85 -6.73 2.76 -9.26
N ALA A 86 -7.06 2.26 -10.45
CA ALA A 86 -8.46 1.98 -10.80
C ALA A 86 -9.08 0.92 -9.88
N ALA A 87 -8.31 -0.10 -9.49
CA ALA A 87 -8.78 -1.13 -8.56
C ALA A 87 -8.99 -0.57 -7.15
N LEU A 88 -8.02 0.20 -6.63
CA LEU A 88 -8.11 0.81 -5.29
C LEU A 88 -9.30 1.76 -5.16
N GLU A 89 -9.54 2.60 -6.17
CA GLU A 89 -10.70 3.51 -6.20
C GLU A 89 -12.02 2.72 -6.15
N LYS A 90 -12.18 1.74 -7.04
CA LYS A 90 -13.38 0.90 -7.07
C LYS A 90 -13.57 0.12 -5.77
N ASP A 91 -12.52 -0.50 -5.26
CA ASP A 91 -12.57 -1.30 -4.04
C ASP A 91 -12.88 -0.45 -2.81
N PHE A 92 -12.46 0.82 -2.79
CA PHE A 92 -12.78 1.73 -1.70
C PHE A 92 -14.22 2.25 -1.76
N ASP A 93 -14.77 2.47 -2.95
CA ASP A 93 -16.19 2.74 -3.11
C ASP A 93 -17.02 1.56 -2.56
N ASP A 94 -16.66 0.32 -2.93
CA ASP A 94 -17.30 -0.90 -2.42
C ASP A 94 -17.17 -1.03 -0.89
N PHE A 95 -16.02 -0.67 -0.31
CA PHE A 95 -15.76 -0.72 1.13
C PHE A 95 -16.58 0.30 1.94
N ARG A 96 -17.06 1.38 1.32
CA ARG A 96 -17.82 2.45 1.98
C ARG A 96 -19.35 2.27 1.88
N LEU A 97 -19.82 1.27 1.14
CA LEU A 97 -21.23 0.90 1.00
C LEU A 97 -21.70 -0.03 2.14
#